data_AF-A0A5C7P2Z5-F1
#
_entry.id   AF-A0A5C7P2Z5-F1
#
_cell.length_a   1.000
_cell.length_b   1.000
_cell.length_c   1.000
_cell.angle_alpha   90.00
_cell.angle_beta   90.00
_cell.angle_gamma   90.00
#
_symmetry.space_group_name_H-M   'P 1'
#
loop_
_entity.id
_entity.type
_entity.pdbx_description
1 polymer ?
#
loop_
_entity_poly.entity_id
_entity_poly.type
_entity_poly.pdbx_seq_one_letter_code
_entity_poly.pdbx_strand_id
1 'polypeptide(L)'
;MAWFKLHGSMRDHRKIAQLSRQLGVDKVVALGHVVSFFCRVVEETPDGDVGEWHDQDIADAAQWRDDSEKFVCALIACGIIDRDEKTQIVHGWMENAESYNAAKRAAEYRKRKNRKQKKITSPSRDGHVTITSPSRENHVERRREEKRREEKRREDINNNNNRSVETSATIVAVAPLIESRESAQVLQVFAHYKQHRPERYRRPSSKLKEWGKIKTLLAAGYTVDDLCTAIDGCMLSPWHQGANERGKRYDSLELICRDSAKIEAFIALATDPQPVAMSDRDVRAALMDRDIDKILKTPAGGNNAGAAQKAISSADS
;
A
#
# COMPACT_ATOMS: atom_id res chain seq x y z
N MET A 1 -28.92 -1.15 -0.17
CA MET A 1 -28.92 -1.69 -1.54
C MET A 1 -27.47 -1.79 -1.99
N ALA A 2 -26.94 -3.01 -2.03
CA ALA A 2 -25.61 -3.27 -2.56
C ALA A 2 -25.69 -3.29 -4.09
N TRP A 3 -24.65 -2.79 -4.77
CA TRP A 3 -24.62 -2.72 -6.23
C TRP A 3 -23.18 -2.84 -6.74
N PHE A 4 -22.99 -3.40 -7.92
CA PHE A 4 -21.69 -3.45 -8.57
C PHE A 4 -21.77 -2.80 -9.95
N LYS A 5 -20.63 -2.30 -10.44
CA LYS A 5 -20.55 -1.66 -11.74
C LYS A 5 -20.23 -2.71 -12.81
N LEU A 6 -21.09 -2.82 -13.82
CA LEU A 6 -20.84 -3.66 -14.99
C LEU A 6 -20.25 -2.81 -16.12
N HIS A 7 -19.00 -3.07 -16.48
CA HIS A 7 -18.35 -2.39 -17.60
C HIS A 7 -18.80 -3.00 -18.94
N GLY A 8 -19.10 -2.15 -19.94
CA GLY A 8 -19.51 -2.61 -21.27
C GLY A 8 -18.49 -3.53 -21.96
N SER A 9 -17.19 -3.35 -21.65
CA SER A 9 -16.10 -4.21 -22.12
C SER A 9 -16.19 -5.66 -21.63
N MET A 10 -17.02 -5.96 -20.61
CA MET A 10 -17.23 -7.33 -20.12
C MET A 10 -17.84 -8.23 -21.19
N ARG A 11 -18.68 -7.69 -22.08
CA ARG A 11 -19.26 -8.41 -23.22
C ARG A 11 -18.17 -9.03 -24.10
N ASP A 12 -17.04 -8.35 -24.26
CA ASP A 12 -15.95 -8.75 -25.15
C ASP A 12 -14.73 -9.30 -24.41
N HIS A 13 -14.89 -9.55 -23.11
CA HIS A 13 -13.79 -10.00 -22.28
C HIS A 13 -13.39 -11.44 -22.59
N ARG A 14 -12.07 -11.69 -22.70
CA ARG A 14 -11.51 -13.00 -23.04
C ARG A 14 -11.95 -14.11 -22.07
N LYS A 15 -12.09 -13.79 -20.78
CA LYS A 15 -12.54 -14.76 -19.76
C LYS A 15 -13.95 -15.29 -20.03
N ILE A 16 -14.86 -14.44 -20.52
CA ILE A 16 -16.23 -14.86 -20.86
C ILE A 16 -16.20 -15.78 -22.09
N ALA A 17 -15.38 -15.45 -23.10
CA ALA A 17 -15.20 -16.31 -24.27
C ALA A 17 -14.54 -17.65 -23.91
N GLN A 18 -13.62 -17.67 -22.94
CA GLN A 18 -13.02 -18.90 -22.42
C GLN A 18 -14.05 -19.75 -21.65
N LEU A 19 -14.84 -19.12 -20.78
CA LEU A 19 -15.88 -19.79 -19.98
C LEU A 19 -16.94 -20.44 -20.88
N SER A 20 -17.41 -19.70 -21.88
CA SER A 20 -18.34 -20.21 -22.91
C SER A 20 -17.83 -21.49 -23.56
N ARG A 21 -16.54 -21.54 -23.95
CA ARG A 21 -15.94 -22.74 -24.54
C ARG A 21 -15.80 -23.90 -23.55
N GLN A 22 -15.50 -23.63 -22.29
CA GLN A 22 -15.35 -24.69 -21.29
C GLN A 22 -16.69 -25.32 -20.89
N LEU A 23 -17.74 -24.50 -20.81
CA LEU A 23 -19.08 -24.96 -20.44
C LEU A 23 -19.90 -25.46 -21.66
N GLY A 24 -19.44 -25.20 -22.88
CA GLY A 24 -20.17 -25.56 -24.10
C GLY A 24 -21.45 -24.75 -24.31
N VAL A 25 -21.50 -23.52 -23.79
CA VAL A 25 -22.68 -22.63 -23.88
C VAL A 25 -22.37 -21.37 -24.68
N ASP A 26 -23.41 -20.69 -25.17
CA ASP A 26 -23.26 -19.41 -25.85
C ASP A 26 -22.60 -18.33 -24.97
N LYS A 27 -21.84 -17.44 -25.59
CA LYS A 27 -21.13 -16.34 -24.90
C LYS A 27 -22.08 -15.48 -24.05
N VAL A 28 -23.29 -15.22 -24.53
CA VAL A 28 -24.31 -14.44 -23.82
C VAL A 28 -24.82 -15.19 -22.60
N VAL A 29 -24.97 -16.51 -22.68
CA VAL A 29 -25.38 -17.37 -21.57
C VAL A 29 -24.29 -17.42 -20.50
N ALA A 30 -23.03 -17.62 -20.90
CA ALA A 30 -21.88 -17.57 -19.99
C ALA A 30 -21.77 -16.21 -19.27
N LEU A 31 -21.99 -15.10 -20.00
CA LEU A 31 -22.04 -13.77 -19.39
C LEU A 31 -23.18 -13.66 -18.37
N GLY A 32 -24.35 -14.18 -18.68
CA GLY A 32 -25.51 -14.21 -17.78
C GLY A 32 -25.19 -14.91 -16.46
N HIS A 33 -24.57 -16.09 -16.51
CA HIS A 33 -24.16 -16.82 -15.30
C HIS A 33 -23.19 -16.03 -14.43
N VAL A 34 -22.18 -15.40 -15.04
CA VAL A 34 -21.20 -14.57 -14.30
C VAL A 34 -21.87 -13.34 -13.66
N VAL A 35 -22.78 -12.68 -14.38
CA VAL A 35 -23.51 -11.53 -13.86
C VAL A 35 -24.45 -11.93 -12.71
N SER A 36 -25.18 -13.04 -12.85
CA SER A 36 -26.02 -13.60 -11.78
C SER A 36 -25.23 -13.93 -10.54
N PHE A 37 -24.07 -14.58 -10.71
CA PHE A 37 -23.14 -14.87 -9.62
C PHE A 37 -22.68 -13.56 -8.93
N PHE A 38 -22.29 -12.54 -9.69
CA PHE A 38 -21.87 -11.26 -9.13
C PHE A 38 -22.99 -10.51 -8.39
N CYS A 39 -24.24 -10.62 -8.86
CA CYS A 39 -25.40 -10.10 -8.12
C CYS A 39 -25.51 -10.76 -6.74
N ARG A 40 -25.31 -12.08 -6.65
CA ARG A 40 -25.35 -12.78 -5.36
C ARG A 40 -24.19 -12.37 -4.45
N VAL A 41 -22.97 -12.31 -5.00
CA VAL A 41 -21.76 -11.93 -4.25
C VAL A 41 -21.89 -10.52 -3.66
N VAL A 42 -22.42 -9.55 -4.40
CA VAL A 42 -22.54 -8.18 -3.86
C VAL A 42 -23.51 -8.07 -2.69
N GLU A 43 -24.47 -8.98 -2.58
CA GLU A 43 -25.47 -9.01 -1.52
C GLU A 43 -24.99 -9.75 -0.28
N GLU A 44 -24.35 -10.91 -0.45
CA GLU A 44 -24.02 -11.82 0.64
C GLU A 44 -22.57 -11.72 1.09
N THR A 45 -21.63 -11.60 0.15
CA THR A 45 -20.19 -11.49 0.42
C THR A 45 -19.59 -10.27 -0.29
N PRO A 46 -19.90 -9.04 0.17
CA PRO A 46 -19.52 -7.82 -0.52
C PRO A 46 -18.01 -7.60 -0.69
N ASP A 47 -17.19 -8.27 0.13
CA ASP A 47 -15.73 -8.35 0.05
C ASP A 47 -15.21 -9.31 -1.05
N GLY A 48 -16.08 -10.13 -1.62
CA GLY A 48 -15.78 -11.06 -2.71
C GLY A 48 -15.16 -12.37 -2.25
N ASP A 49 -15.14 -12.63 -0.95
CA ASP A 49 -14.71 -13.89 -0.38
C ASP A 49 -15.88 -14.89 -0.45
N VAL A 50 -15.70 -15.95 -1.21
CA VAL A 50 -16.65 -17.06 -1.35
C VAL A 50 -16.05 -18.35 -0.81
N GLY A 51 -15.06 -18.26 0.08
CA GLY A 51 -14.40 -19.42 0.70
C GLY A 51 -15.34 -20.30 1.55
N GLU A 52 -16.42 -19.71 2.08
CA GLU A 52 -17.44 -20.45 2.83
C GLU A 52 -18.48 -21.13 1.94
N TRP A 53 -18.51 -20.83 0.64
CA TRP A 53 -19.53 -21.34 -0.28
C TRP A 53 -19.10 -22.69 -0.84
N HIS A 54 -20.00 -23.66 -0.80
CA HIS A 54 -19.80 -24.93 -1.50
C HIS A 54 -19.91 -24.71 -3.01
N ASP A 55 -19.39 -25.64 -3.81
CA ASP A 55 -19.48 -25.57 -5.26
C ASP A 55 -20.94 -25.48 -5.76
N GLN A 56 -21.87 -26.09 -5.00
CA GLN A 56 -23.31 -26.03 -5.28
C GLN A 56 -23.88 -24.64 -5.02
N ASP A 57 -23.48 -23.98 -3.93
CA ASP A 57 -23.94 -22.62 -3.62
C ASP A 57 -23.50 -21.63 -4.70
N ILE A 58 -22.29 -21.82 -5.24
CA ILE A 58 -21.76 -21.01 -6.34
C ILE A 58 -22.55 -21.26 -7.63
N ALA A 59 -22.87 -22.53 -7.93
CA ALA A 59 -23.69 -22.88 -9.07
C ALA A 59 -25.10 -22.26 -8.95
N ASP A 60 -25.73 -22.39 -7.79
CA ASP A 60 -27.07 -21.84 -7.52
C ASP A 60 -27.08 -20.31 -7.60
N ALA A 61 -26.06 -19.65 -7.06
CA ALA A 61 -25.85 -18.22 -7.18
C ALA A 61 -25.75 -17.76 -8.64
N ALA A 62 -25.07 -18.56 -9.49
CA ALA A 62 -24.95 -18.31 -10.92
C ALA A 62 -26.16 -18.78 -11.74
N GLN A 63 -27.16 -19.41 -11.10
CA GLN A 63 -28.28 -20.10 -11.75
C GLN A 63 -27.82 -21.19 -12.74
N TRP A 64 -26.70 -21.83 -12.45
CA TRP A 64 -26.21 -22.99 -13.17
C TRP A 64 -26.97 -24.24 -12.72
N ARG A 65 -27.43 -25.06 -13.66
CA ARG A 65 -28.31 -26.21 -13.39
C ARG A 65 -27.66 -27.57 -13.64
N ASP A 66 -26.46 -27.57 -14.19
CA ASP A 66 -25.70 -28.79 -14.46
C ASP A 66 -24.71 -29.03 -13.32
N ASP A 67 -23.73 -29.90 -13.55
CA ASP A 67 -22.63 -30.22 -12.64
C ASP A 67 -21.94 -28.96 -12.07
N SER A 68 -22.05 -28.81 -10.75
CA SER A 68 -21.54 -27.67 -9.99
C SER A 68 -20.02 -27.69 -9.89
N GLU A 69 -19.39 -28.86 -9.75
CA GLU A 69 -17.93 -28.99 -9.71
C GLU A 69 -17.31 -28.57 -11.05
N LYS A 70 -17.92 -28.99 -12.17
CA LYS A 70 -17.47 -28.56 -13.51
C LYS A 70 -17.60 -27.06 -13.69
N PHE A 71 -18.68 -26.47 -13.19
CA PHE A 71 -18.89 -25.02 -13.27
C PHE A 71 -17.84 -24.24 -12.49
N VAL A 72 -17.59 -24.61 -11.23
CA VAL A 72 -16.58 -23.95 -10.40
C VAL A 72 -15.17 -24.16 -10.96
N CYS A 73 -14.84 -25.37 -11.41
CA CYS A 73 -13.58 -25.64 -12.10
C CYS A 73 -13.40 -24.72 -13.31
N ALA A 74 -14.46 -24.48 -14.09
CA ALA A 74 -14.39 -23.60 -15.25
C ALA A 74 -14.21 -22.12 -14.87
N LEU A 75 -14.86 -21.66 -13.80
CA LEU A 75 -14.65 -20.31 -13.26
C LEU A 75 -13.21 -20.10 -12.79
N ILE A 76 -12.63 -21.10 -12.12
CA ILE A 76 -11.23 -21.08 -11.66
C ILE A 76 -10.28 -21.07 -12.86
N ALA A 77 -10.47 -21.97 -13.83
CA ALA A 77 -9.62 -22.06 -15.01
C ALA A 77 -9.65 -20.79 -15.87
N CYS A 78 -10.78 -20.07 -15.88
CA CYS A 78 -10.91 -18.78 -16.56
C CYS A 78 -10.37 -17.60 -15.73
N GLY A 79 -9.94 -17.82 -14.48
CA GLY A 79 -9.49 -16.79 -13.55
C GLY A 79 -10.61 -15.82 -13.19
N ILE A 80 -11.85 -16.30 -13.09
CA ILE A 80 -12.98 -15.55 -12.53
C ILE A 80 -12.99 -15.71 -11.01
N ILE A 81 -12.59 -16.89 -10.52
CA ILE A 81 -12.35 -17.18 -9.11
C ILE A 81 -10.87 -17.56 -8.96
N ASP A 82 -10.21 -17.02 -7.95
CA ASP A 82 -8.90 -17.47 -7.50
C ASP A 82 -9.12 -18.38 -6.27
N ARG A 83 -8.75 -19.67 -6.39
CA ARG A 83 -8.84 -20.65 -5.31
C ARG A 83 -7.43 -21.05 -4.87
N ASP A 84 -7.11 -20.79 -3.60
CA ASP A 84 -5.92 -21.26 -2.90
C ASP A 84 -6.32 -22.31 -1.83
N GLU A 85 -5.35 -22.93 -1.15
CA GLU A 85 -5.59 -23.98 -0.14
C GLU A 85 -6.54 -23.58 1.01
N LYS A 86 -6.73 -22.27 1.26
CA LYS A 86 -7.53 -21.76 2.38
C LYS A 86 -8.51 -20.65 2.02
N THR A 87 -8.48 -20.16 0.78
CA THR A 87 -9.24 -18.96 0.38
C THR A 87 -9.77 -19.10 -1.03
N GLN A 88 -11.00 -18.63 -1.24
CA GLN A 88 -11.61 -18.60 -2.56
C GLN A 88 -12.20 -17.23 -2.80
N ILE A 89 -11.60 -16.46 -3.69
CA ILE A 89 -11.90 -15.03 -3.87
C ILE A 89 -12.26 -14.76 -5.32
N VAL A 90 -13.27 -13.92 -5.54
CA VAL A 90 -13.63 -13.47 -6.89
C VAL A 90 -12.55 -12.56 -7.45
N HIS A 91 -11.93 -12.98 -8.54
CA HIS A 91 -10.78 -12.31 -9.13
C HIS A 91 -11.14 -10.90 -9.62
N GLY A 92 -10.43 -9.89 -9.14
CA GLY A 92 -10.65 -8.49 -9.53
C GLY A 92 -11.95 -7.89 -8.95
N TRP A 93 -12.64 -8.57 -8.03
CA TRP A 93 -13.90 -8.10 -7.44
C TRP A 93 -13.81 -6.71 -6.81
N MET A 94 -12.70 -6.44 -6.11
CA MET A 94 -12.43 -5.17 -5.45
C MET A 94 -12.22 -3.99 -6.43
N GLU A 95 -12.12 -4.24 -7.74
CA GLU A 95 -12.18 -3.21 -8.80
C GLU A 95 -13.61 -2.82 -9.17
N ASN A 96 -14.57 -3.74 -9.04
CA ASN A 96 -15.94 -3.58 -9.52
C ASN A 96 -16.97 -3.29 -8.40
N ALA A 97 -16.65 -3.63 -7.14
CA ALA A 97 -17.49 -3.38 -5.96
C ALA A 97 -17.35 -1.93 -5.43
N GLU A 98 -17.62 -0.92 -6.27
CA GLU A 98 -17.54 0.50 -5.90
C GLU A 98 -18.46 0.85 -4.71
N SER A 99 -19.65 0.23 -4.63
CA SER A 99 -20.60 0.43 -3.52
C SER A 99 -20.05 -0.06 -2.17
N TYR A 100 -19.37 -1.21 -2.15
CA TYR A 100 -18.72 -1.76 -0.97
C TYR A 100 -17.54 -0.87 -0.55
N ASN A 101 -16.72 -0.43 -1.50
CA ASN A 101 -15.64 0.51 -1.24
C ASN A 101 -16.16 1.85 -0.68
N ALA A 102 -17.27 2.37 -1.22
CA ALA A 102 -17.91 3.58 -0.71
C ALA A 102 -18.48 3.39 0.70
N ALA A 103 -19.13 2.25 0.97
CA ALA A 103 -19.67 1.89 2.29
C ALA A 103 -18.55 1.73 3.33
N LYS A 104 -17.45 1.06 2.97
CA LYS A 104 -16.26 0.88 3.81
C LYS A 104 -15.60 2.21 4.14
N ARG A 105 -15.37 3.07 3.14
CA ARG A 105 -14.84 4.44 3.34
C ARG A 105 -15.75 5.26 4.25
N ALA A 106 -17.07 5.19 4.07
CA ALA A 106 -18.03 5.90 4.92
C ALA A 106 -17.99 5.39 6.37
N ALA A 107 -17.87 4.08 6.59
CA ALA A 107 -17.74 3.49 7.93
C ALA A 107 -16.44 3.89 8.63
N GLU A 108 -15.30 3.85 7.91
CA GLU A 108 -14.00 4.30 8.43
C GLU A 108 -14.00 5.80 8.75
N TYR A 109 -14.60 6.62 7.89
CA TYR A 109 -14.78 8.05 8.14
C TYR A 109 -15.57 8.31 9.43
N ARG A 110 -16.69 7.60 9.65
CA ARG A 110 -17.49 7.69 10.89
C ARG A 110 -16.67 7.28 12.13
N LYS A 111 -15.91 6.19 12.06
CA LYS A 111 -15.01 5.76 13.16
C LYS A 111 -13.93 6.81 13.46
N ARG A 112 -13.32 7.42 12.42
CA ARG A 112 -12.30 8.47 12.58
C ARG A 112 -12.88 9.74 13.21
N LYS A 113 -14.07 10.16 12.80
CA LYS A 113 -14.79 11.30 13.39
C LYS A 113 -15.10 11.05 14.88
N ASN A 114 -15.61 9.85 15.21
CA ASN A 114 -15.89 9.48 16.60
C ASN A 114 -14.62 9.42 17.48
N ARG A 115 -13.48 8.96 16.94
CA ARG A 115 -12.20 8.98 17.67
C ARG A 115 -11.69 10.40 17.92
N LYS A 116 -11.80 11.30 16.94
CA LYS A 116 -11.44 12.73 17.13
C LYS A 116 -12.38 13.42 18.12
N GLN A 117 -13.68 13.15 18.04
CA GLN A 117 -14.68 13.70 18.97
C GLN A 117 -14.37 13.26 20.41
N LYS A 118 -14.12 11.96 20.64
CA LYS A 118 -13.75 11.44 21.98
C LYS A 118 -12.45 12.04 22.51
N LYS A 119 -11.48 12.33 21.64
CA LYS A 119 -10.20 12.95 22.03
C LYS A 119 -10.36 14.44 22.39
N ILE A 120 -11.36 15.12 21.85
CA ILE A 120 -11.70 16.52 22.17
C ILE A 120 -12.57 16.61 23.44
N THR A 121 -13.44 15.62 23.69
CA THR A 121 -14.36 15.62 24.85
C THR A 121 -13.80 14.96 26.12
N SER A 122 -12.53 14.51 26.11
CA SER A 122 -11.88 13.94 27.30
C SER A 122 -10.94 14.99 27.90
N PRO A 123 -11.29 15.68 28.99
CA PRO A 123 -10.37 16.59 29.66
C PRO A 123 -9.33 15.80 30.45
N SER A 124 -8.13 16.37 30.51
CA SER A 124 -7.01 15.90 31.32
C SER A 124 -7.44 15.69 32.77
N ARG A 125 -7.16 14.51 33.33
CA ARG A 125 -7.15 14.32 34.78
C ARG A 125 -5.88 14.96 35.30
N ASP A 126 -5.95 16.23 35.70
CA ASP A 126 -5.14 16.82 36.77
C ASP A 126 -5.61 18.27 37.01
N GLY A 127 -5.84 18.62 38.28
CA GLY A 127 -6.05 19.99 38.73
C GLY A 127 -7.48 20.34 39.13
N HIS A 128 -7.73 20.36 40.44
CA HIS A 128 -8.88 21.00 41.08
C HIS A 128 -8.98 22.47 40.67
N VAL A 129 -10.06 22.88 39.96
CA VAL A 129 -10.50 24.28 39.92
C VAL A 129 -12.03 24.33 39.88
N THR A 130 -12.57 25.06 40.85
CA THR A 130 -13.95 25.52 40.95
C THR A 130 -14.31 26.34 39.71
N ILE A 131 -15.18 25.81 38.85
CA ILE A 131 -15.81 26.61 37.79
C ILE A 131 -17.31 26.59 38.05
N THR A 132 -17.81 27.74 38.46
CA THR A 132 -19.22 28.05 38.63
C THR A 132 -19.97 27.80 37.32
N SER A 133 -21.00 26.94 37.37
CA SER A 133 -21.83 26.58 36.21
C SER A 133 -22.44 27.82 35.54
N PRO A 134 -22.27 28.06 34.23
CA PRO A 134 -23.03 29.10 33.55
C PRO A 134 -24.48 28.62 33.34
N SER A 135 -25.41 29.55 33.59
CA SER A 135 -26.86 29.36 33.63
C SER A 135 -27.46 28.64 32.41
N ARG A 136 -28.55 27.90 32.68
CA ARG A 136 -29.36 27.05 31.77
C ARG A 136 -29.89 27.77 30.52
N GLU A 137 -29.88 29.10 30.50
CA GLU A 137 -30.32 29.93 29.35
C GLU A 137 -29.40 29.80 28.12
N ASN A 138 -28.09 29.62 28.30
CA ASN A 138 -27.11 29.59 27.21
C ASN A 138 -27.12 28.29 26.36
N HIS A 139 -27.88 27.27 26.74
CA HIS A 139 -27.97 26.02 25.99
C HIS A 139 -29.11 26.06 24.95
N VAL A 140 -30.22 26.72 25.27
CA VAL A 140 -31.40 26.77 24.38
C VAL A 140 -31.13 27.69 23.18
N GLU A 141 -30.49 28.84 23.42
CA GLU A 141 -30.15 29.79 22.36
C GLU A 141 -29.14 29.22 21.36
N ARG A 142 -28.11 28.51 21.87
CA ARG A 142 -27.11 27.84 21.04
C ARG A 142 -27.71 26.75 20.14
N ARG A 143 -28.72 26.04 20.64
CA ARG A 143 -29.44 24.99 19.89
C ARG A 143 -30.35 25.57 18.80
N ARG A 144 -30.91 26.77 19.02
CA ARG A 144 -31.72 27.48 18.02
C ARG A 144 -30.85 28.09 16.92
N GLU A 145 -29.71 28.69 17.29
CA GLU A 145 -28.71 29.22 16.36
C GLU A 145 -28.16 28.13 15.42
N GLU A 146 -27.89 26.94 15.96
CA GLU A 146 -27.36 25.79 15.20
C GLU A 146 -28.39 25.24 14.21
N LYS A 147 -29.68 25.15 14.59
CA LYS A 147 -30.77 24.79 13.66
C LYS A 147 -30.90 25.81 12.53
N ARG A 148 -30.83 27.11 12.84
CA ARG A 148 -30.97 28.19 11.83
C ARG A 148 -29.81 28.19 10.82
N ARG A 149 -28.60 27.81 11.25
CA ARG A 149 -27.42 27.67 10.36
C ARG A 149 -27.49 26.44 9.46
N GLU A 150 -28.02 25.34 9.98
CA GLU A 150 -28.22 24.11 9.20
C GLU A 150 -29.28 24.30 8.11
N GLU A 151 -30.35 25.04 8.43
CA GLU A 151 -31.43 25.37 7.49
C GLU A 151 -30.95 26.30 6.37
N LYS A 152 -30.19 27.35 6.70
CA LYS A 152 -29.55 28.24 5.71
C LYS A 152 -28.57 27.48 4.79
N ARG A 153 -27.80 26.52 5.34
CA ARG A 153 -26.93 25.64 4.56
C ARG A 153 -27.68 24.75 3.57
N ARG A 154 -28.89 24.30 3.93
CA ARG A 154 -29.73 23.48 3.04
C ARG A 154 -30.31 24.32 1.89
N GLU A 155 -30.65 25.57 2.15
CA GLU A 155 -31.07 26.52 1.11
C GLU A 155 -29.94 26.87 0.15
N ASP A 156 -28.72 27.10 0.65
CA ASP A 156 -27.54 27.38 -0.19
C ASP A 156 -27.19 26.20 -1.12
N ILE A 157 -27.40 24.95 -0.67
CA ILE A 157 -27.20 23.75 -1.48
C ILE A 157 -28.28 23.62 -2.57
N ASN A 158 -29.52 23.98 -2.27
CA ASN A 158 -30.63 23.86 -3.23
C ASN A 158 -30.56 24.94 -4.33
N ASN A 159 -30.11 26.15 -4.02
CA ASN A 159 -29.98 27.24 -5.00
C ASN A 159 -28.83 27.06 -6.00
N ASN A 160 -27.80 26.25 -5.67
CA ASN A 160 -26.65 26.04 -6.55
C ASN A 160 -26.92 25.07 -7.72
N ASN A 161 -28.05 24.34 -7.67
CA ASN A 161 -28.45 23.40 -8.73
C ASN A 161 -29.14 24.06 -9.94
N ASN A 162 -29.49 25.36 -9.88
CA ASN A 162 -30.21 26.06 -10.96
C ASN A 162 -29.39 27.13 -11.72
N ARG A 163 -28.05 27.19 -11.57
CA ARG A 163 -27.23 28.24 -12.23
C ARG A 163 -26.09 27.76 -13.14
N SER A 164 -25.92 26.45 -13.33
CA SER A 164 -24.72 25.92 -14.02
C SER A 164 -25.03 25.15 -15.30
N VAL A 165 -25.88 25.69 -16.17
CA VAL A 165 -26.27 25.02 -17.44
C VAL A 165 -25.44 25.48 -18.66
N GLU A 166 -24.66 26.57 -18.60
CA GLU A 166 -24.07 27.13 -19.85
C GLU A 166 -22.55 26.99 -20.06
N THR A 167 -21.78 26.38 -19.15
CA THR A 167 -20.29 26.31 -19.29
C THR A 167 -19.70 24.90 -19.40
N SER A 168 -20.53 23.88 -19.65
CA SER A 168 -20.14 22.45 -19.50
C SER A 168 -19.55 21.77 -20.76
N ALA A 169 -19.54 22.40 -21.93
CA ALA A 169 -19.14 21.68 -23.15
C ALA A 169 -17.61 21.53 -23.34
N THR A 170 -16.80 22.48 -22.89
CA THR A 170 -15.34 22.48 -23.17
C THR A 170 -14.52 21.71 -22.12
N ILE A 171 -14.97 21.67 -20.86
CA ILE A 171 -14.23 21.03 -19.75
C ILE A 171 -14.31 19.49 -19.80
N VAL A 172 -15.39 18.94 -20.38
CA VAL A 172 -15.65 17.50 -20.42
C VAL A 172 -14.68 16.74 -21.34
N ALA A 173 -14.10 17.39 -22.35
CA ALA A 173 -13.17 16.76 -23.29
C ALA A 173 -11.70 16.72 -22.81
N VAL A 174 -11.29 17.61 -21.90
CA VAL A 174 -9.88 17.76 -21.49
C VAL A 174 -9.53 16.92 -20.26
N ALA A 175 -10.48 16.73 -19.34
CA ALA A 175 -10.30 15.93 -18.11
C ALA A 175 -9.75 14.50 -18.34
N PRO A 176 -10.26 13.69 -19.29
CA PRO A 176 -9.76 12.32 -19.49
C PRO A 176 -8.33 12.28 -20.05
N LEU A 177 -7.90 13.30 -20.80
CA LEU A 177 -6.53 13.39 -21.31
C LEU A 177 -5.53 13.73 -20.20
N ILE A 178 -5.91 14.56 -19.24
CA ILE A 178 -5.06 14.92 -18.10
C ILE A 178 -4.80 13.71 -17.19
N GLU A 179 -5.85 12.93 -16.86
CA GLU A 179 -5.69 11.72 -16.04
C GLU A 179 -4.81 10.66 -16.72
N SER A 180 -4.86 10.58 -18.06
CA SER A 180 -4.00 9.67 -18.83
C SER A 180 -2.52 10.07 -18.77
N ARG A 181 -2.23 11.37 -18.77
CA ARG A 181 -0.86 11.91 -18.74
C ARG A 181 -0.23 11.75 -17.35
N GLU A 182 -0.96 12.03 -16.29
CA GLU A 182 -0.49 11.81 -14.91
C GLU A 182 -0.20 10.33 -14.65
N SER A 183 -1.09 9.45 -15.11
CA SER A 183 -0.90 8.00 -14.96
C SER A 183 0.34 7.50 -15.72
N ALA A 184 0.61 8.05 -16.91
CA ALA A 184 1.81 7.75 -17.67
C ALA A 184 3.10 8.20 -16.95
N GLN A 185 3.09 9.39 -16.35
CA GLN A 185 4.22 9.89 -15.55
C GLN A 185 4.50 9.01 -14.33
N VAL A 186 3.46 8.59 -13.60
CA VAL A 186 3.62 7.67 -12.46
C VAL A 186 4.22 6.34 -12.92
N LEU A 187 3.74 5.78 -14.03
CA LEU A 187 4.27 4.54 -14.61
C LEU A 187 5.75 4.67 -15.01
N GLN A 188 6.17 5.83 -15.51
CA GLN A 188 7.57 6.10 -15.84
C GLN A 188 8.48 6.02 -14.60
N VAL A 189 8.05 6.59 -13.47
CA VAL A 189 8.78 6.48 -12.19
C VAL A 189 8.88 5.02 -11.73
N PHE A 190 7.80 4.25 -11.84
CA PHE A 190 7.83 2.81 -11.52
C PHE A 190 8.74 2.01 -12.47
N ALA A 191 8.79 2.37 -13.74
CA ALA A 191 9.66 1.74 -14.73
C ALA A 191 11.14 2.00 -14.41
N HIS A 192 11.49 3.22 -14.00
CA HIS A 192 12.85 3.56 -13.55
C HIS A 192 13.25 2.77 -12.31
N TYR A 193 12.39 2.76 -11.27
CA TYR A 193 12.63 1.98 -10.06
C TYR A 193 12.84 0.48 -10.34
N LYS A 194 12.14 -0.08 -11.33
CA LYS A 194 12.28 -1.48 -11.73
C LYS A 194 13.64 -1.84 -12.30
N GLN A 195 14.40 -0.88 -12.85
CA GLN A 195 15.77 -1.13 -13.32
C GLN A 195 16.66 -1.57 -12.16
N HIS A 196 16.44 -1.02 -10.96
CA HIS A 196 17.14 -1.39 -9.74
C HIS A 196 16.52 -2.60 -9.04
N ARG A 197 15.20 -2.79 -9.17
CA ARG A 197 14.42 -3.84 -8.46
C ARG A 197 13.37 -4.49 -9.36
N PRO A 198 13.76 -5.42 -10.25
CA PRO A 198 12.83 -6.02 -11.22
C PRO A 198 11.75 -6.91 -10.58
N GLU A 199 12.03 -7.47 -9.40
CA GLU A 199 11.08 -8.33 -8.66
C GLU A 199 9.90 -7.55 -8.06
N ARG A 200 10.05 -6.23 -7.86
CA ARG A 200 9.03 -5.40 -7.22
C ARG A 200 8.09 -4.77 -8.23
N TYR A 201 6.83 -4.61 -7.82
CA TYR A 201 5.78 -3.94 -8.60
C TYR A 201 5.63 -4.49 -10.02
N ARG A 202 5.56 -5.83 -10.17
CA ARG A 202 5.42 -6.52 -11.48
C ARG A 202 4.34 -5.85 -12.35
N ARG A 203 3.20 -5.48 -11.75
CA ARG A 203 2.15 -4.65 -12.35
C ARG A 203 1.81 -3.48 -11.41
N PRO A 204 2.40 -2.29 -11.62
CA PRO A 204 2.05 -1.11 -10.82
C PRO A 204 0.60 -0.72 -11.08
N SER A 205 -0.14 -0.42 -10.01
CA SER A 205 -1.57 -0.06 -10.07
C SER A 205 -1.84 1.22 -9.29
N SER A 206 -2.86 1.97 -9.72
CA SER A 206 -3.32 3.21 -9.08
C SER A 206 -3.75 3.05 -7.62
N LYS A 207 -3.97 1.81 -7.18
CA LYS A 207 -4.34 1.46 -5.80
C LYS A 207 -3.15 1.37 -4.84
N LEU A 208 -1.92 1.34 -5.35
CA LEU A 208 -0.73 1.27 -4.52
C LEU A 208 -0.55 2.57 -3.71
N LYS A 209 -0.07 2.47 -2.47
CA LYS A 209 0.17 3.64 -1.63
C LYS A 209 1.22 4.55 -2.28
N GLU A 210 2.22 3.94 -2.90
CA GLU A 210 3.32 4.58 -3.60
C GLU A 210 2.83 5.33 -4.84
N TRP A 211 1.81 4.82 -5.53
CA TRP A 211 1.18 5.53 -6.63
C TRP A 211 0.56 6.85 -6.18
N GLY A 212 -0.22 6.82 -5.09
CA GLY A 212 -0.81 8.03 -4.53
C GLY A 212 0.25 9.02 -4.05
N LYS A 213 1.37 8.54 -3.51
CA LYS A 213 2.50 9.38 -3.09
C LYS A 213 3.19 10.07 -4.28
N ILE A 214 3.52 9.30 -5.32
CA ILE A 214 4.12 9.85 -6.55
C ILE A 214 3.18 10.89 -7.17
N LYS A 215 1.88 10.59 -7.26
CA LYS A 215 0.89 11.55 -7.76
C LYS A 215 0.85 12.84 -6.92
N THR A 216 0.93 12.71 -5.60
CA THR A 216 0.95 13.88 -4.69
C THR A 216 2.19 14.75 -4.93
N LEU A 217 3.35 14.14 -5.19
CA LEU A 217 4.59 14.86 -5.47
C LEU A 217 4.58 15.54 -6.85
N LEU A 218 4.07 14.86 -7.88
CA LEU A 218 3.87 15.45 -9.21
C LEU A 218 2.94 16.68 -9.13
N ALA A 219 1.86 16.58 -8.34
CA ALA A 219 0.95 17.71 -8.09
C ALA A 219 1.58 18.84 -7.27
N ALA A 220 2.60 18.54 -6.46
CA ALA A 220 3.35 19.54 -5.69
C ALA A 220 4.41 20.27 -6.55
N GLY A 221 4.60 19.87 -7.81
CA GLY A 221 5.50 20.53 -8.76
C GLY A 221 6.81 19.80 -9.04
N TYR A 222 7.04 18.62 -8.44
CA TYR A 222 8.20 17.79 -8.79
C TYR A 222 8.01 17.16 -10.17
N THR A 223 9.09 17.08 -10.93
CA THR A 223 9.10 16.43 -12.24
C THR A 223 9.35 14.94 -12.10
N VAL A 224 9.09 14.17 -13.17
CA VAL A 224 9.45 12.74 -13.22
C VAL A 224 10.96 12.56 -13.04
N ASP A 225 11.76 13.48 -13.58
CA ASP A 225 13.22 13.45 -13.52
C ASP A 225 13.74 13.63 -12.08
N ASP A 226 13.13 14.55 -11.33
CA ASP A 226 13.44 14.74 -9.90
C ASP A 226 13.18 13.47 -9.09
N LEU A 227 12.07 12.79 -9.37
CA LEU A 227 11.70 11.55 -8.70
C LEU A 227 12.63 10.39 -9.09
N CYS A 228 13.05 10.30 -10.35
CA CYS A 228 14.04 9.34 -10.81
C CYS A 228 15.41 9.60 -10.14
N THR A 229 15.84 10.86 -10.09
CA THR A 229 17.08 11.28 -9.43
C THR A 229 17.06 10.96 -7.94
N ALA A 230 15.92 11.16 -7.26
CA ALA A 230 15.75 10.74 -5.86
C ALA A 230 15.85 9.21 -5.69
N ILE A 231 15.31 8.43 -6.62
CA ILE A 231 15.47 6.97 -6.60
C ILE A 231 16.95 6.61 -6.72
N ASP A 232 17.66 7.21 -7.68
CA ASP A 232 19.07 6.93 -7.92
C ASP A 232 19.94 7.33 -6.72
N GLY A 233 19.69 8.48 -6.10
CA GLY A 233 20.38 8.89 -4.87
C GLY A 233 20.16 7.95 -3.68
N CYS A 234 18.96 7.37 -3.55
CA CYS A 234 18.71 6.31 -2.56
C CYS A 234 19.47 5.01 -2.88
N MET A 235 19.64 4.69 -4.16
CA MET A 235 20.40 3.52 -4.61
C MET A 235 21.91 3.71 -4.45
N LEU A 236 22.41 4.94 -4.60
CA LEU A 236 23.81 5.29 -4.39
C LEU A 236 24.20 5.36 -2.91
N SER A 237 23.24 5.63 -2.01
CA SER A 237 23.51 5.75 -0.57
C SER A 237 23.85 4.40 0.06
N PRO A 238 25.10 4.18 0.53
CA PRO A 238 25.50 2.89 1.10
C PRO A 238 24.68 2.53 2.34
N TRP A 239 24.37 3.53 3.17
CA TRP A 239 23.56 3.36 4.38
C TRP A 239 22.16 2.80 4.06
N HIS A 240 21.51 3.31 3.01
CA HIS A 240 20.18 2.82 2.58
C HIS A 240 20.26 1.48 1.85
N GLN A 241 21.40 1.16 1.24
CA GLN A 241 21.65 -0.14 0.60
C GLN A 241 22.10 -1.23 1.58
N GLY A 242 22.18 -0.95 2.88
CA GLY A 242 22.43 -1.96 3.91
C GLY A 242 23.80 -1.85 4.58
N ALA A 243 24.64 -0.87 4.22
CA ALA A 243 25.83 -0.50 4.98
C ALA A 243 25.44 0.32 6.22
N ASN A 244 24.59 -0.26 7.05
CA ASN A 244 24.16 0.26 8.33
C ASN A 244 24.32 -0.83 9.39
N GLU A 245 24.30 -0.43 10.66
CA GLU A 245 24.49 -1.34 11.79
C GLU A 245 23.52 -2.54 11.76
N ARG A 246 22.33 -2.33 11.18
CA ARG A 246 21.27 -3.33 11.09
C ARG A 246 21.38 -4.24 9.86
N GLY A 247 22.30 -3.99 8.93
CA GLY A 247 22.39 -4.68 7.64
C GLY A 247 21.13 -4.59 6.78
N LYS A 248 20.24 -3.62 7.05
CA LYS A 248 18.89 -3.58 6.48
C LYS A 248 18.80 -2.57 5.35
N ARG A 249 18.17 -2.96 4.24
CA ARG A 249 17.89 -2.07 3.10
C ARG A 249 16.67 -1.19 3.36
N TYR A 250 16.80 0.07 3.00
CA TYR A 250 15.78 1.12 3.11
C TYR A 250 15.61 1.81 1.76
N ASP A 251 15.09 1.05 0.79
CA ASP A 251 15.03 1.44 -0.63
C ASP A 251 13.61 1.44 -1.19
N SER A 252 12.58 1.38 -0.34
CA SER A 252 11.20 1.32 -0.82
C SER A 252 10.73 2.66 -1.39
N LEU A 253 9.95 2.62 -2.47
CA LEU A 253 9.26 3.81 -3.00
C LEU A 253 8.36 4.48 -1.95
N GLU A 254 7.86 3.72 -0.97
CA GLU A 254 7.12 4.29 0.14
C GLU A 254 7.97 5.24 1.00
N LEU A 255 9.27 4.95 1.17
CA LEU A 255 10.23 5.78 1.89
C LEU A 255 10.75 6.92 1.02
N ILE A 256 11.14 6.61 -0.23
CA ILE A 256 11.72 7.58 -1.17
C ILE A 256 10.69 8.67 -1.47
N CYS A 257 9.48 8.27 -1.87
CA CYS A 257 8.40 9.21 -2.22
C CYS A 257 7.54 9.61 -1.02
N ARG A 258 8.07 9.59 0.21
CA ARG A 258 7.26 9.81 1.42
C ARG A 258 6.74 11.25 1.53
N ASP A 259 7.62 12.21 1.33
CA ASP A 259 7.38 13.65 1.42
C ASP A 259 8.47 14.42 0.64
N SER A 260 8.25 15.71 0.45
CA SER A 260 9.18 16.63 -0.22
C SER A 260 10.58 16.62 0.39
N ALA A 261 10.69 16.58 1.72
CA ALA A 261 11.97 16.61 2.41
C ALA A 261 12.80 15.35 2.11
N LYS A 262 12.16 14.18 1.98
CA LYS A 262 12.83 12.96 1.56
C LYS A 262 13.29 13.02 0.11
N ILE A 263 12.47 13.53 -0.80
CA ILE A 263 12.84 13.70 -2.21
C ILE A 263 14.07 14.59 -2.34
N GLU A 264 14.07 15.77 -1.72
CA GLU A 264 15.20 16.70 -1.76
C GLU A 264 16.47 16.11 -1.14
N ALA A 265 16.35 15.39 -0.02
CA ALA A 265 17.48 14.72 0.61
C ALA A 265 18.10 13.63 -0.29
N PHE A 266 17.28 12.87 -1.01
CA PHE A 266 17.78 11.85 -1.92
C PHE A 266 18.32 12.44 -3.24
N ILE A 267 17.73 13.53 -3.75
CA ILE A 267 18.30 14.27 -4.89
C ILE A 267 19.68 14.81 -4.52
N ALA A 268 19.82 15.41 -3.34
CA ALA A 268 21.12 15.90 -2.87
C ALA A 268 22.16 14.77 -2.78
N LEU A 269 21.76 13.55 -2.39
CA LEU A 269 22.65 12.38 -2.37
C LEU A 269 23.07 11.91 -3.77
N ALA A 270 22.26 12.14 -4.80
CA ALA A 270 22.63 11.84 -6.19
C ALA A 270 23.64 12.87 -6.74
N THR A 271 23.52 14.13 -6.33
CA THR A 271 24.35 15.25 -6.79
C THR A 271 25.67 15.37 -6.02
N ASP A 272 25.64 15.14 -4.70
CA ASP A 272 26.78 15.22 -3.80
C ASP A 272 26.82 13.99 -2.88
N PRO A 273 27.46 12.89 -3.32
CA PRO A 273 27.54 11.66 -2.54
C PRO A 273 28.39 11.90 -1.29
N GLN A 274 27.74 12.01 -0.14
CA GLN A 274 28.39 12.17 1.16
C GLN A 274 29.50 11.12 1.37
N PRO A 275 30.70 11.51 1.82
CA PRO A 275 31.75 10.56 2.15
C PRO A 275 31.27 9.65 3.27
N VAL A 276 31.37 8.34 3.04
CA VAL A 276 30.96 7.31 3.98
C VAL A 276 31.69 7.46 5.32
N ALA A 277 30.96 7.78 6.39
CA ALA A 277 31.39 7.41 7.73
C ALA A 277 31.27 5.88 7.82
N MET A 278 32.41 5.18 7.89
CA MET A 278 32.42 3.73 8.09
C MET A 278 31.53 3.37 9.27
N SER A 279 30.70 2.34 9.13
CA SER A 279 29.87 1.91 10.25
C SER A 279 30.76 1.38 11.38
N ASP A 280 30.34 1.52 12.64
CA ASP A 280 31.10 0.98 13.80
C ASP A 280 31.40 -0.51 13.64
N ARG A 281 30.53 -1.24 12.92
CA ARG A 281 30.76 -2.64 12.54
C ARG A 281 31.94 -2.79 11.57
N ASP A 282 32.01 -1.96 10.54
CA ASP A 282 33.09 -1.99 9.53
C ASP A 282 34.41 -1.49 10.13
N VAL A 283 34.35 -0.49 11.02
CA VAL A 283 35.52 -0.02 11.80
C VAL A 283 36.01 -1.13 12.73
N ARG A 284 35.10 -1.82 13.43
CA ARG A 284 35.44 -2.94 14.32
C ARG A 284 35.94 -4.16 13.56
N ALA A 285 35.38 -4.48 12.40
CA ALA A 285 35.87 -5.54 11.53
C ALA A 285 37.28 -5.22 11.00
N ALA A 286 37.51 -3.98 10.54
CA ALA A 286 38.83 -3.54 10.10
C ALA A 286 39.88 -3.51 11.23
N LEU A 287 39.47 -3.19 12.46
CA LEU A 287 40.32 -3.30 13.65
C LEU A 287 40.64 -4.76 13.97
N MET A 288 39.65 -5.65 13.91
CA MET A 288 39.83 -7.10 14.13
C MET A 288 40.76 -7.74 13.09
N ASP A 289 40.64 -7.37 11.81
CA ASP A 289 41.56 -7.85 10.77
C ASP A 289 42.99 -7.35 10.97
N ARG A 290 43.18 -6.10 11.41
CA ARG A 290 44.50 -5.56 11.77
C ARG A 290 45.11 -6.26 12.99
N ASP A 291 44.30 -6.65 13.96
CA ASP A 291 44.74 -7.40 15.13
C ASP A 291 45.10 -8.85 14.77
N ILE A 292 44.37 -9.48 13.85
CA ILE A 292 44.72 -10.81 13.30
C ILE A 292 46.05 -10.74 12.52
N ASP A 293 46.27 -9.72 11.69
CA ASP A 293 47.52 -9.54 10.95
C ASP A 293 48.73 -9.32 11.88
N LYS A 294 48.54 -8.64 13.02
CA LYS A 294 49.56 -8.50 14.07
C LYS A 294 49.86 -9.83 14.75
N ILE A 295 48.84 -10.63 15.04
CA ILE A 295 49.00 -11.97 15.63
C ILE A 295 49.76 -12.89 14.66
N LEU A 296 49.42 -12.86 13.37
CA LEU A 296 50.08 -13.68 12.34
C LEU A 296 51.50 -13.23 11.99
N LYS A 297 51.84 -11.95 12.19
CA LYS A 297 53.22 -11.42 12.01
C LYS A 297 54.10 -11.53 13.24
N THR A 298 53.61 -12.08 14.36
CA THR A 298 54.47 -12.36 15.51
C THR A 298 55.26 -13.64 15.23
N PRO A 299 56.60 -13.58 15.10
CA PRO A 299 57.38 -14.77 14.77
C PRO A 299 57.28 -15.78 15.92
N ALA A 300 56.92 -17.02 15.57
CA ALA A 300 57.08 -18.17 16.45
C ALA A 300 58.59 -18.40 16.71
N GLY A 301 59.15 -17.72 17.71
CA GLY A 301 60.39 -18.11 18.37
C GLY A 301 60.06 -18.41 19.82
N GLY A 302 60.38 -19.55 20.42
CA GLY A 302 61.36 -20.56 20.09
C GLY A 302 61.93 -21.05 21.42
N ASN A 303 61.81 -22.35 21.69
CA ASN A 303 62.57 -23.15 22.65
C ASN A 303 62.67 -22.69 24.12
N ASN A 304 62.08 -23.49 25.01
CA ASN A 304 62.85 -24.01 26.14
C ASN A 304 62.30 -25.37 26.61
N ALA A 305 62.65 -26.42 25.86
CA ALA A 305 62.64 -27.80 26.33
C ALA A 305 64.10 -28.21 26.53
N GLY A 306 64.49 -28.54 27.77
CA GLY A 306 65.69 -29.31 28.06
C GLY A 306 66.72 -28.64 28.97
N ALA A 307 66.58 -28.83 30.29
CA ALA A 307 67.73 -28.94 31.21
C ALA A 307 67.26 -29.55 32.54
N ALA A 308 66.97 -30.85 32.52
CA ALA A 308 66.95 -31.69 33.71
C ALA A 308 68.08 -32.72 33.57
N GLN A 309 69.23 -32.45 34.15
CA GLN A 309 70.28 -33.46 34.40
C GLN A 309 71.20 -33.01 35.54
N LYS A 310 70.91 -33.56 36.73
CA LYS A 310 71.85 -34.22 37.67
C LYS A 310 73.23 -33.56 37.90
N ALA A 311 73.42 -33.02 39.10
CA ALA A 311 74.67 -33.12 39.84
C ALA A 311 74.40 -33.15 41.36
N ILE A 312 74.63 -34.32 41.96
CA ILE A 312 74.78 -34.56 43.39
C ILE A 312 76.29 -34.57 43.68
N SER A 313 76.67 -34.02 44.83
CA SER A 313 77.91 -34.26 45.61
C SER A 313 79.12 -33.33 45.47
N SER A 314 79.47 -32.76 46.63
CA SER A 314 80.80 -32.45 47.21
C SER A 314 81.63 -31.29 46.68
N ALA A 315 81.77 -30.23 47.49
CA ALA A 315 83.05 -29.89 48.14
C ALA A 315 82.85 -28.84 49.26
N ASP A 316 83.59 -29.04 50.35
CA ASP A 316 83.77 -28.26 51.58
C ASP A 316 83.74 -26.72 51.45
N SER A 317 83.05 -26.08 52.40
CA SER A 317 83.65 -25.25 53.46
C SER A 317 82.64 -24.98 54.58
#